data_AF-A0A8J8MQP4-F1
#
_entry.id   AF-A0A8J8MQP4-F1
#
_cell.length_a   1.000
_cell.length_b   1.000
_cell.length_c   1.000
_cell.angle_alpha   90.00
_cell.angle_beta   90.00
_cell.angle_gamma   90.00
#
_symmetry.space_group_name_H-M   'P 1'
#
loop_
_entity.id
_entity.type
_entity.pdbx_description
1 polymer ?
#
loop_
_entity_poly.entity_id
_entity_poly.type
_entity_poly.pdbx_seq_one_letter_code
_entity_poly.pdbx_strand_id
1 'polypeptide(L)'
;MKVKQDYKKQAINKVNQEIEEYRQQQKKKTVEIVYKLMTQHMFTEATAHYSLDLIKKSERIARLVLEKEANTVDCAKAVIAVARKTGSLGAMQLEHFYNAIWDYYKIDHKEVKELERIEALKREEARKKRLANAAKRKKSSTATQPENKADNKQLSLF
;
A
#
# COMPACT_ATOMS: atom_id res chain seq x y z
N MET A 1 17.22 31.61 1.52
CA MET A 1 16.51 30.45 0.94
C MET A 1 15.78 29.71 2.04
N LYS A 2 14.43 29.68 2.05
CA LYS A 2 13.68 28.79 2.95
C LYS A 2 13.77 27.38 2.38
N VAL A 3 14.46 26.46 3.06
CA VAL A 3 14.43 25.04 2.72
C VAL A 3 12.97 24.59 2.82
N LYS A 4 12.33 24.25 1.70
CA LYS A 4 11.00 23.62 1.74
C LYS A 4 11.17 22.27 2.44
N GLN A 5 10.61 22.16 3.64
CA GLN A 5 10.70 20.96 4.46
C GLN A 5 9.82 19.88 3.84
N ASP A 6 10.43 18.81 3.33
CA ASP A 6 9.71 17.67 2.76
C ASP A 6 9.30 16.70 3.88
N TYR A 7 8.15 16.99 4.51
CA TYR A 7 7.60 16.20 5.60
C TYR A 7 7.38 14.74 5.21
N LYS A 8 7.00 14.45 3.96
CA LYS A 8 6.77 13.07 3.50
C LYS A 8 8.08 12.29 3.50
N LYS A 9 9.15 12.85 2.94
CA LYS A 9 10.47 12.21 2.93
C LYS A 9 11.00 11.99 4.35
N GLN A 10 10.83 12.97 5.24
CA GLN A 10 11.26 12.84 6.63
C GLN A 10 10.48 11.74 7.37
N ALA A 11 9.15 11.71 7.22
CA ALA A 11 8.31 10.70 7.85
C ALA A 11 8.63 9.29 7.33
N ILE A 12 8.83 9.14 6.02
CA ILE A 12 9.26 7.86 5.41
C ILE A 12 10.59 7.40 6.00
N ASN A 13 11.58 8.30 6.06
CA ASN A 13 12.89 7.97 6.61
C ASN A 13 12.80 7.55 8.08
N LYS A 14 12.00 8.26 8.88
CA LYS A 14 11.76 7.93 10.30
C LYS A 14 11.16 6.53 10.45
N VAL A 15 10.08 6.21 9.75
CA VAL A 15 9.44 4.89 9.81
C VAL A 15 10.42 3.79 9.38
N ASN A 16 11.16 4.00 8.28
CA ASN A 16 12.15 3.03 7.82
C ASN A 16 13.27 2.81 8.84
N GLN A 17 13.76 3.88 9.48
CA GLN A 17 14.79 3.80 10.50
C GLN A 17 14.29 3.02 11.73
N GLU A 18 13.11 3.35 12.26
CA GLU A 18 12.53 2.66 13.42
C GLU A 18 12.35 1.16 13.17
N ILE A 19 11.93 0.80 11.96
CA ILE A 19 11.72 -0.60 11.58
C ILE A 19 13.05 -1.33 11.36
N GLU A 20 14.06 -0.67 10.79
CA GLU A 20 15.38 -1.27 10.68
C GLU A 20 15.99 -1.49 12.07
N GLU A 21 15.91 -0.51 12.97
CA GLU A 21 16.35 -0.67 14.37
C GLU A 21 15.64 -1.84 15.05
N TYR A 22 14.32 -1.96 14.87
CA TYR A 22 13.54 -3.09 15.37
C TYR A 22 14.01 -4.44 14.80
N ARG A 23 14.23 -4.53 13.49
CA ARG A 23 14.74 -5.76 12.83
C ARG A 23 16.11 -6.15 13.35
N GLN A 24 17.02 -5.19 13.53
CA GLN A 24 18.35 -5.43 14.07
C GLN A 24 18.29 -5.93 15.52
N GLN A 25 17.34 -5.45 16.32
CA GLN A 25 17.09 -6.01 17.66
C GLN A 25 16.56 -7.45 17.60
N GLN A 26 15.71 -7.79 16.63
CA GLN A 26 15.19 -9.15 16.48
C GLN A 26 16.28 -10.14 16.03
N LYS A 27 17.20 -9.74 15.14
CA LYS A 27 18.32 -10.59 14.68
C LYS A 27 19.24 -11.07 15.79
N LYS A 28 19.29 -10.36 16.92
CA LYS A 28 20.11 -10.72 18.09
C LYS A 28 19.44 -11.77 19.00
N LYS A 29 18.19 -12.13 18.73
CA LYS A 29 17.41 -13.06 19.57
C LYS A 29 17.57 -14.50 19.07
N THR A 30 17.41 -15.47 19.98
CA THR A 30 17.37 -16.88 19.63
C THR A 30 16.10 -17.21 18.84
N VAL A 31 16.13 -18.30 18.08
CA VAL A 31 15.00 -18.77 17.27
C VAL A 31 13.73 -18.94 18.11
N GLU A 32 13.85 -19.49 19.32
CA GLU A 32 12.72 -19.68 20.23
C GLU A 32 12.04 -18.35 20.61
N ILE A 33 12.84 -17.33 20.92
CA ILE A 33 12.32 -16.00 21.25
C ILE A 33 11.67 -15.37 20.03
N VAL A 34 12.28 -15.49 18.84
CA VAL A 34 11.69 -14.97 17.60
C VAL A 34 10.34 -15.64 17.31
N TYR A 35 10.24 -16.96 17.48
CA TYR A 35 8.99 -17.70 17.32
C TYR A 35 7.91 -17.21 18.30
N LYS A 36 8.26 -17.04 19.58
CA LYS A 36 7.36 -16.49 20.60
C LYS A 36 6.88 -15.07 20.29
N LEU A 37 7.68 -14.28 19.56
CA LEU A 37 7.36 -12.90 19.18
C LEU A 37 6.84 -12.77 17.74
N MET A 38 6.54 -13.88 17.06
CA MET A 38 6.19 -13.87 15.62
C MET A 38 4.99 -12.97 15.32
N THR A 39 3.93 -13.02 16.14
CA THR A 39 2.77 -12.14 15.98
C THR A 39 3.15 -10.68 16.11
N GLN A 40 4.01 -10.33 17.08
CA GLN A 40 4.49 -8.95 17.22
C GLN A 40 5.28 -8.51 15.99
N HIS A 41 6.12 -9.38 15.43
CA HIS A 41 6.87 -9.09 14.22
C HIS A 41 5.95 -8.82 13.03
N MET A 42 4.96 -9.68 12.81
CA MET A 42 3.96 -9.52 11.74
C MET A 42 3.20 -8.18 11.86
N PHE A 43 2.68 -7.85 13.04
CA PHE A 43 1.96 -6.60 13.25
C PHE A 43 2.87 -5.37 13.11
N THR A 44 4.14 -5.46 13.50
CA THR A 44 5.11 -4.36 13.38
C THR A 44 5.39 -4.05 11.90
N GLU A 45 5.66 -5.07 11.10
CA GLU A 45 5.89 -4.93 9.67
C GLU A 45 4.64 -4.42 8.93
N ALA A 46 3.46 -4.99 9.25
CA ALA A 46 2.20 -4.54 8.67
C ALA A 46 1.90 -3.07 9.01
N THR A 47 2.14 -2.66 10.26
CA THR A 47 1.92 -1.28 10.73
C THR A 47 2.83 -0.31 9.98
N ALA A 48 4.09 -0.68 9.78
CA ALA A 48 5.03 0.12 9.00
C ALA A 48 4.57 0.29 7.56
N HIS A 49 4.22 -0.81 6.90
CA HIS A 49 3.75 -0.80 5.51
C HIS A 49 2.54 0.11 5.33
N TYR A 50 1.55 0.00 6.22
CA TYR A 50 0.36 0.83 6.15
C TYR A 50 0.64 2.30 6.48
N SER A 51 1.47 2.58 7.49
CA SER A 51 1.90 3.95 7.83
C SER A 51 2.58 4.63 6.64
N LEU A 52 3.48 3.92 5.94
CA LEU A 52 4.15 4.42 4.74
C LEU A 52 3.18 4.71 3.59
N ASP A 53 2.14 3.90 3.42
CA ASP A 53 1.09 4.15 2.43
C ASP A 53 0.31 5.43 2.75
N LEU A 54 -0.10 5.61 4.01
CA LEU A 54 -0.80 6.82 4.47
C LEU A 54 0.06 8.09 4.29
N ILE A 55 1.35 8.04 4.61
CA ILE A 55 2.29 9.17 4.46
C ILE A 55 2.40 9.60 2.98
N LYS A 56 2.42 8.65 2.04
CA LYS A 56 2.46 8.96 0.61
C LYS A 56 1.22 9.73 0.17
N LYS A 57 0.07 9.43 0.76
CA LYS A 57 -1.23 10.02 0.41
C LYS A 57 -1.44 11.42 1.00
N SER A 58 -0.99 11.70 2.23
CA SER A 58 -1.25 12.98 2.90
C SER A 58 -0.01 13.57 3.59
N GLU A 59 0.29 14.84 3.31
CA GLU A 59 1.33 15.59 4.03
C GLU A 59 0.93 15.85 5.49
N ARG A 60 -0.37 15.99 5.78
CA ARG A 60 -0.87 16.15 7.14
C ARG A 60 -0.54 14.90 7.97
N ILE A 61 -0.82 13.72 7.43
CA ILE A 61 -0.45 12.44 8.05
C ILE A 61 1.07 12.36 8.25
N ALA A 62 1.86 12.78 7.25
CA ALA A 62 3.32 12.80 7.38
C ALA A 62 3.79 13.65 8.59
N ARG A 63 3.14 14.78 8.85
CA ARG A 63 3.43 15.61 10.03
C ARG A 63 3.04 14.93 11.34
N LEU A 64 1.89 14.25 11.39
CA LEU A 64 1.46 13.49 12.57
C LEU A 64 2.46 12.37 12.93
N VAL A 65 2.99 11.65 11.92
CA VAL A 65 4.00 10.59 12.14
C VAL A 65 5.34 11.14 12.62
N LEU A 66 5.63 12.41 12.33
CA LEU A 66 6.85 13.10 12.77
C LEU A 66 6.75 13.67 14.20
N GLU A 67 5.58 13.60 14.85
CA GLU A 67 5.45 14.00 16.24
C GLU A 67 6.37 13.16 17.12
N LYS A 68 7.04 13.79 18.09
CA LYS A 68 8.12 13.17 18.89
C LYS A 68 7.66 11.93 19.66
N GLU A 69 6.39 11.87 20.03
CA GLU A 69 5.79 10.74 20.76
C GLU A 69 5.30 9.62 19.83
N ALA A 70 5.15 9.90 18.53
CA ALA A 70 4.66 8.94 17.57
C ALA A 70 5.80 8.00 17.15
N ASN A 71 5.70 6.72 17.48
CA ASN A 71 6.66 5.67 17.08
C ASN A 71 5.96 4.47 16.42
N THR A 72 6.53 3.92 15.35
CA THR A 72 5.90 2.83 14.56
C THR A 72 5.81 1.52 15.34
N VAL A 73 6.82 1.21 16.16
CA VAL A 73 6.85 -0.02 16.98
C VAL A 73 5.83 0.08 18.11
N ASP A 74 5.68 1.25 18.73
CA ASP A 74 4.66 1.47 19.75
C ASP A 74 3.24 1.54 19.17
N CYS A 75 3.09 2.05 17.94
CA CYS A 75 1.85 1.93 17.17
C CYS A 75 1.47 0.45 16.99
N ALA A 76 2.42 -0.39 16.59
CA ALA A 76 2.19 -1.83 16.45
C ALA A 76 1.81 -2.50 17.78
N LYS A 77 2.38 -2.07 18.91
CA LYS A 77 1.95 -2.56 20.24
C LYS A 77 0.50 -2.16 20.55
N ALA A 78 0.09 -0.94 20.19
CA ALA A 78 -1.31 -0.50 20.33
C ALA A 78 -2.26 -1.35 19.47
N VAL A 79 -1.87 -1.65 18.23
CA VAL A 79 -2.61 -2.57 17.35
C VAL A 79 -2.74 -3.96 17.97
N ILE A 80 -1.65 -4.52 18.49
CA ILE A 80 -1.66 -5.84 19.15
C ILE A 80 -2.57 -5.83 20.40
N ALA A 81 -2.60 -4.71 21.15
CA ALA A 81 -3.48 -4.57 22.30
C ALA A 81 -4.96 -4.58 21.89
N VAL A 82 -5.32 -3.95 20.75
CA VAL A 82 -6.66 -4.05 20.17
C VAL A 82 -6.96 -5.51 19.75
N ALA A 83 -6.01 -6.19 19.09
CA ALA A 83 -6.14 -7.59 18.67
C ALA A 83 -6.50 -8.52 19.82
N ARG A 84 -5.84 -8.31 20.97
CA ARG A 84 -6.05 -9.07 22.20
C ARG A 84 -7.44 -8.82 22.78
N LYS A 85 -7.89 -7.56 22.78
CA LYS A 85 -9.22 -7.19 23.30
C LYS A 85 -10.35 -7.79 22.47
N THR A 86 -10.18 -7.93 21.16
CA THR A 86 -11.19 -8.54 20.29
C THR A 86 -11.10 -10.08 20.23
N GLY A 87 -10.15 -10.70 20.94
CA GLY A 87 -9.92 -12.14 20.91
C GLY A 87 -9.37 -12.66 19.58
N SER A 88 -8.86 -11.78 18.71
CA SER A 88 -8.57 -12.09 17.29
C SER A 88 -7.10 -11.92 16.92
N LEU A 89 -6.16 -12.29 17.79
CA LEU A 89 -4.71 -12.18 17.53
C LEU A 89 -4.26 -12.80 16.19
N GLY A 90 -4.97 -13.82 15.68
CA GLY A 90 -4.72 -14.44 14.36
C GLY A 90 -5.73 -14.10 13.26
N ALA A 91 -6.86 -13.45 13.59
CA ALA A 91 -7.98 -13.20 12.66
C ALA A 91 -8.55 -11.78 12.82
N MET A 92 -7.71 -10.81 13.16
CA MET A 92 -8.14 -9.43 13.34
C MET A 92 -8.78 -8.94 12.04
N GLN A 93 -9.99 -8.38 12.15
CA GLN A 93 -10.63 -7.70 11.05
C GLN A 93 -9.78 -6.51 10.61
N LEU A 94 -9.60 -6.37 9.30
CA LEU A 94 -8.71 -5.36 8.72
C LEU A 94 -9.10 -3.92 9.11
N GLU A 95 -10.39 -3.68 9.32
CA GLU A 95 -10.89 -2.38 9.80
C GLU A 95 -10.38 -2.05 11.22
N HIS A 96 -10.32 -3.03 12.12
CA HIS A 96 -9.77 -2.81 13.47
C HIS A 96 -8.27 -2.53 13.44
N PHE A 97 -7.55 -3.17 12.50
CA PHE A 97 -6.15 -2.90 12.27
C PHE A 97 -5.93 -1.45 11.82
N TYR A 98 -6.69 -0.98 10.82
CA TYR A 98 -6.58 0.39 10.32
C TYR A 98 -6.97 1.43 11.37
N ASN A 99 -8.11 1.22 12.05
CA ASN A 99 -8.60 2.15 13.07
C ASN A 99 -7.58 2.31 14.21
N ALA A 100 -6.97 1.22 14.67
CA ALA A 100 -5.95 1.29 15.73
C ALA A 100 -4.73 2.15 15.33
N ILE A 101 -4.32 2.10 14.07
CA ILE A 101 -3.22 2.92 13.54
C ILE A 101 -3.65 4.39 13.45
N TRP A 102 -4.87 4.65 12.99
CA TRP A 102 -5.40 6.00 12.89
C TRP A 102 -5.54 6.64 14.26
N ASP A 103 -6.09 5.91 15.23
CA ASP A 103 -6.27 6.36 16.61
C ASP A 103 -4.91 6.67 17.26
N TYR A 104 -3.91 5.83 17.04
CA TYR A 104 -2.57 6.03 17.58
C TYR A 104 -1.93 7.34 17.07
N TYR A 105 -1.99 7.59 15.77
CA TYR A 105 -1.44 8.81 15.17
C TYR A 105 -2.41 10.01 15.22
N LYS A 106 -3.57 9.87 15.87
CA LYS A 106 -4.62 10.90 15.93
C LYS A 106 -5.07 11.38 14.53
N ILE A 107 -5.11 10.45 13.58
CA ILE A 107 -5.57 10.71 12.20
C ILE A 107 -7.10 10.77 12.21
N ASP A 108 -7.67 11.71 11.46
CA ASP A 108 -9.12 11.78 11.29
C ASP A 108 -9.59 10.65 10.37
N HIS A 109 -10.43 9.76 10.89
CA HIS A 109 -11.01 8.64 10.15
C HIS A 109 -11.75 9.10 8.88
N LYS A 110 -12.41 10.27 8.92
CA LYS A 110 -13.10 10.82 7.76
C LYS A 110 -12.14 11.23 6.66
N GLU A 111 -10.98 11.78 7.03
CA GLU A 111 -9.94 12.15 6.06
C GLU A 111 -9.42 10.91 5.33
N VAL A 112 -9.12 9.82 6.05
CA VAL A 112 -8.59 8.60 5.42
C VAL A 112 -9.62 7.97 4.49
N LYS A 113 -10.88 7.88 4.92
CA LYS A 113 -11.96 7.35 4.08
C LYS A 113 -12.16 8.19 2.80
N GLU A 114 -12.03 9.52 2.87
CA GLU A 114 -12.10 10.35 1.66
C GLU A 114 -10.88 10.19 0.75
N LEU A 115 -9.67 10.04 1.32
CA LEU A 115 -8.46 9.76 0.54
C LEU A 115 -8.59 8.43 -0.23
N GLU A 116 -9.11 7.39 0.42
CA GLU A 116 -9.38 6.10 -0.21
C GLU A 116 -10.45 6.21 -1.32
N ARG A 117 -11.51 6.99 -1.08
CA ARG A 117 -12.55 7.27 -2.09
C ARG A 117 -11.97 7.96 -3.32
N ILE A 118 -11.14 8.98 -3.13
CA ILE A 118 -10.48 9.72 -4.22
C ILE A 118 -9.56 8.78 -5.02
N GLU A 119 -8.82 7.89 -4.37
CA GLU A 119 -7.99 6.89 -5.08
C GLU A 119 -8.82 5.91 -5.89
N ALA A 120 -9.94 5.43 -5.35
CA ALA A 120 -10.85 4.54 -6.08
C ALA A 120 -11.38 5.20 -7.35
N LEU A 121 -11.80 6.47 -7.26
CA LEU A 121 -12.25 7.26 -8.42
C LEU A 121 -11.14 7.43 -9.46
N LYS A 122 -9.92 7.79 -9.03
CA LYS A 122 -8.76 7.91 -9.93
C LYS A 122 -8.42 6.61 -10.65
N ARG A 123 -8.50 5.46 -9.94
CA ARG A 123 -8.28 4.13 -10.54
C ARG A 123 -9.36 3.81 -11.57
N GLU A 124 -10.61 4.14 -11.28
CA GLU A 124 -11.71 3.93 -12.22
C GLU A 124 -11.57 4.79 -13.48
N GLU A 125 -11.22 6.06 -13.33
CA GLU A 125 -10.94 6.96 -14.46
C GLU A 125 -9.76 6.48 -15.30
N ALA A 126 -8.67 6.05 -14.66
CA ALA A 126 -7.53 5.47 -15.36
C ALA A 126 -7.91 4.19 -16.12
N ARG A 127 -8.78 3.34 -15.54
CA ARG A 127 -9.33 2.15 -16.20
C ARG A 127 -10.16 2.55 -17.43
N LYS A 128 -11.06 3.51 -17.30
CA LYS A 128 -11.89 4.03 -18.42
C LYS A 128 -11.02 4.58 -19.55
N LYS A 129 -9.98 5.36 -19.23
CA LYS A 129 -9.01 5.87 -20.22
C LYS A 129 -8.25 4.75 -20.93
N ARG A 130 -7.81 3.71 -20.21
CA ARG A 130 -7.16 2.53 -20.81
C ARG A 130 -8.09 1.78 -21.77
N LEU A 131 -9.34 1.56 -21.37
CA LEU A 131 -10.34 0.89 -22.21
C LEU A 131 -10.66 1.70 -23.47
N ALA A 132 -10.83 3.03 -23.35
CA ALA A 132 -11.06 3.91 -24.50
C ALA A 132 -9.87 3.90 -25.49
N ASN A 133 -8.64 3.90 -24.98
CA ASN A 133 -7.44 3.83 -25.81
C ASN A 133 -7.28 2.46 -26.49
N ALA A 134 -7.63 1.36 -25.81
CA ALA A 134 -7.64 0.02 -26.41
C ALA A 134 -8.71 -0.10 -27.52
N ALA A 135 -9.89 0.48 -27.32
CA ALA A 135 -10.95 0.49 -28.33
C ALA A 135 -10.57 1.31 -29.58
N LYS A 136 -9.85 2.44 -29.41
CA LYS A 136 -9.32 3.24 -30.53
C LYS A 136 -8.27 2.47 -31.35
N ARG A 137 -7.38 1.72 -30.71
CA ARG A 137 -6.37 0.89 -31.39
C ARG A 137 -6.96 -0.26 -32.19
N LYS A 138 -8.08 -0.85 -31.73
CA LYS A 138 -8.81 -1.89 -32.50
C LYS A 138 -9.46 -1.35 -33.77
N LYS A 139 -9.90 -0.08 -33.79
CA LYS A 139 -10.47 0.56 -34.98
C LYS A 139 -9.40 0.93 -36.02
N SER A 140 -8.17 1.23 -35.61
CA SER A 140 -7.08 1.52 -36.55
C SER A 140 -6.45 0.27 -37.18
N SER A 141 -6.60 -0.91 -36.56
CA SER A 141 -6.05 -2.18 -37.08
C SER A 141 -7.00 -2.92 -38.03
N THR A 142 -8.21 -2.41 -38.28
CA THR A 142 -9.16 -2.99 -39.25
C THR A 142 -9.09 -2.30 -40.63
N ALA A 143 -8.21 -1.30 -40.81
CA ALA A 143 -8.10 -0.51 -42.04
C ALA A 143 -7.00 -0.98 -43.01
N THR A 144 -6.38 -2.14 -42.77
CA THR A 144 -5.41 -2.74 -43.70
C THR A 144 -5.63 -4.25 -43.78
N GLN A 145 -6.71 -4.67 -44.43
CA GLN A 145 -6.68 -5.91 -45.20
C GLN A 145 -6.37 -5.54 -46.65
N PRO A 146 -5.21 -5.90 -47.21
CA PRO A 146 -5.09 -5.98 -48.66
C PRO A 146 -5.94 -7.15 -49.13
N GLU A 147 -6.83 -6.87 -50.10
CA GLU A 147 -7.52 -7.87 -50.90
C GLU A 147 -6.49 -8.81 -51.54
N ASN A 148 -6.30 -10.00 -50.99
CA ASN A 148 -5.66 -11.07 -51.74
C ASN A 148 -6.70 -11.63 -52.70
N LYS A 149 -6.66 -11.11 -53.93
CA LYS A 149 -7.28 -11.72 -55.09
C LYS A 149 -6.77 -13.16 -55.23
N ALA A 150 -7.73 -14.05 -55.48
CA ALA A 150 -7.52 -15.45 -55.76
C ALA A 150 -6.47 -15.65 -56.86
N ASP A 151 -5.50 -16.52 -56.60
CA ASP A 151 -4.77 -17.20 -57.67
C ASP A 151 -5.00 -18.69 -57.52
N ASN A 152 -5.85 -19.19 -58.41
CA ASN A 152 -6.25 -20.57 -58.58
C ASN A 152 -5.10 -21.31 -59.25
N LYS A 153 -4.29 -22.06 -58.49
CA LYS A 153 -3.43 -23.10 -59.07
C LYS A 153 -3.87 -24.46 -58.56
N GLN A 154 -4.51 -25.17 -59.48
CA GLN A 154 -4.81 -26.59 -59.42
C GLN A 154 -3.61 -27.39 -58.92
N LEU A 155 -3.83 -28.16 -57.86
CA LEU A 155 -3.05 -29.34 -57.54
C LEU A 155 -3.40 -30.41 -58.58
N SER A 156 -2.49 -30.70 -59.51
CA SER A 156 -2.57 -31.95 -60.28
C SER A 156 -2.07 -33.09 -59.40
N LEU A 157 -2.96 -34.01 -59.05
CA LEU A 157 -2.58 -35.36 -58.65
C LEU A 157 -1.96 -36.06 -59.86
N PHE A 158 -0.66 -36.35 -59.80
CA PHE A 158 -0.01 -37.58 -60.25
C PHE A 158 1.31 -37.75 -59.50
#